data_AF-A0A4W5PZU9-F1
#
_entry.id   AF-A0A4W5PZU9-F1
#
_cell.length_a   1.000
_cell.length_b   1.000
_cell.length_c   1.000
_cell.angle_alpha   90.00
_cell.angle_beta   90.00
_cell.angle_gamma   90.00
#
_symmetry.space_group_name_H-M   'P 1'
#
loop_
_entity.id
_entity.type
_entity.pdbx_description
1 polymer ?
#
loop_
_entity_poly.entity_id
_entity_poly.type
_entity_poly.pdbx_seq_one_letter_code
_entity_poly.pdbx_strand_id
1 'polypeptide(L)'
;QFQLFCLRLWNPDLFTRHATCPRHAVFNSLETRALLKAQGKFTAESKAKATKTQEERKYALETMMMLEEEGRARIQKMKDDECEKATAQLEAWKLKQGQIAEGEAQLKLQSQRIKVPKQSKSEKIHVPRTSDQGQKNSVQSISKKKQVDLPAPRSTGNIQIKFTPQVFPTALRESRWLQKQAEARRAVNADLAELKDLTEEERNPDWLKKKGDKLFATGNYLAAINAYSLAIKLNRKISAIYSNGAACHLKLRNLHKALDLLTPPVPGNAGARTGAHVRRGTAFCELEFYTEGLCNVNKGISQASKLHGSPWNFSILVLDLIVMHTWTSEMQKKRIL
;
A
#
# COMPACT_ATOMS: atom_id res chain seq x y z
N GLN A 1 23.39 -66.26 50.50
CA GLN A 1 22.62 -65.01 50.37
C GLN A 1 22.73 -64.29 49.01
N PHE A 2 23.35 -64.86 47.98
CA PHE A 2 23.45 -64.21 46.65
C PHE A 2 22.61 -64.83 45.52
N GLN A 3 21.80 -65.86 45.81
CA GLN A 3 20.91 -66.49 44.82
C GLN A 3 19.42 -66.15 44.98
N LEU A 4 19.03 -65.44 46.05
CA LEU A 4 17.63 -65.04 46.30
C LEU A 4 17.30 -63.62 45.80
N PHE A 5 18.27 -62.88 45.24
CA PHE A 5 18.05 -61.51 44.76
C PHE A 5 17.67 -61.43 43.26
N CYS A 6 17.92 -62.49 42.48
CA CYS A 6 17.68 -62.48 41.03
C CYS A 6 16.27 -62.92 40.61
N LEU A 7 15.44 -63.45 41.52
CA LEU A 7 14.08 -63.92 41.19
C LEU A 7 12.98 -62.86 41.43
N ARG A 8 13.34 -61.63 41.83
CA ARG A 8 12.38 -60.55 42.08
C ARG A 8 12.23 -59.56 40.91
N LEU A 9 12.88 -59.82 39.77
CA LEU A 9 12.87 -58.96 38.59
C LEU A 9 12.19 -59.56 37.35
N TRP A 10 11.39 -60.62 37.50
CA TRP A 10 10.60 -61.14 36.39
C TRP A 10 9.30 -61.80 36.85
N ASN A 11 8.33 -60.98 37.26
CA ASN A 11 6.94 -61.44 37.34
C ASN A 11 6.01 -60.31 36.89
N PRO A 12 5.62 -60.27 35.60
CA PRO A 12 4.71 -59.25 35.06
C PRO A 12 3.27 -59.41 35.57
N ASP A 13 2.93 -60.55 36.17
CA ASP A 13 1.54 -60.91 36.55
C ASP A 13 1.11 -60.43 37.94
N LEU A 14 2.00 -59.81 38.73
CA LEU A 14 1.64 -59.21 40.02
C LEU A 14 1.12 -57.76 39.89
N PHE A 15 1.31 -57.11 38.75
CA PHE A 15 0.89 -55.71 38.54
C PHE A 15 -0.52 -55.58 37.95
N THR A 16 -1.09 -56.66 37.42
CA THR A 16 -2.43 -56.68 36.80
C THR A 16 -3.58 -56.85 37.79
N ARG A 17 -3.31 -57.04 39.09
CA ARG A 17 -4.37 -57.15 40.13
C ARG A 17 -4.78 -55.84 40.80
N HIS A 18 -4.15 -54.70 40.46
CA HIS A 18 -4.53 -53.39 41.02
C HIS A 18 -5.53 -52.59 40.17
N ALA A 19 -5.92 -53.09 38.99
CA ALA A 19 -6.83 -52.39 38.08
C ALA A 19 -8.33 -52.42 38.48
N THR A 20 -8.70 -53.17 39.52
CA THR A 20 -10.09 -53.29 40.01
C THR A 20 -10.28 -52.75 41.42
N CYS A 21 -9.48 -51.75 41.83
CA CYS A 21 -9.69 -51.07 43.11
C CYS A 21 -10.75 -49.96 42.96
N PRO A 22 -11.92 -50.01 43.64
CA PRO A 22 -12.98 -49.02 43.48
C PRO A 22 -12.54 -47.58 43.80
N ARG A 23 -11.47 -47.41 44.59
CA ARG A 23 -10.87 -46.12 44.91
C ARG A 23 -10.25 -45.41 43.68
N HIS A 24 -9.68 -46.16 42.74
CA HIS A 24 -9.10 -45.63 41.50
C HIS A 24 -10.19 -45.23 40.49
N ALA A 25 -11.30 -45.98 40.43
CA ALA A 25 -12.45 -45.62 39.62
C ALA A 25 -13.11 -44.31 40.13
N VAL A 26 -13.24 -44.16 41.45
CA VAL A 26 -13.74 -42.92 42.07
C VAL A 26 -12.80 -41.75 41.80
N PHE A 27 -11.48 -41.93 41.91
CA PHE A 27 -10.52 -40.87 41.61
C PHE A 27 -10.58 -40.42 40.14
N ASN A 28 -10.58 -41.35 39.19
CA ASN A 28 -10.75 -41.05 37.76
C ASN A 28 -12.09 -40.33 37.48
N SER A 29 -13.17 -40.70 38.18
CA SER A 29 -14.48 -40.03 38.04
C SER A 29 -14.47 -38.58 38.58
N LEU A 30 -13.68 -38.31 39.62
CA LEU A 30 -13.51 -36.97 40.18
C LEU A 30 -12.64 -36.09 39.27
N GLU A 31 -11.56 -36.66 38.72
CA GLU A 31 -10.69 -35.96 37.76
C GLU A 31 -11.44 -35.61 36.47
N THR A 32 -12.16 -36.57 35.88
CA THR A 32 -12.98 -36.32 34.68
C THR A 32 -14.06 -35.26 34.93
N ARG A 33 -14.71 -35.27 36.10
CA ARG A 33 -15.66 -34.22 36.50
C ARG A 33 -14.99 -32.86 36.67
N ALA A 34 -13.79 -32.80 37.23
CA ALA A 34 -13.03 -31.57 37.38
C ALA A 34 -12.61 -30.99 36.01
N LEU A 35 -12.17 -31.84 35.08
CA LEU A 35 -11.83 -31.46 33.71
C LEU A 35 -13.04 -30.92 32.94
N LEU A 36 -14.18 -31.60 33.00
CA LEU A 36 -15.42 -31.14 32.35
C LEU A 36 -15.89 -29.80 32.93
N LYS A 37 -15.78 -29.62 34.25
CA LYS A 37 -16.09 -28.34 34.90
C LYS A 37 -15.15 -27.23 34.44
N ALA A 38 -13.86 -27.50 34.31
CA ALA A 38 -12.89 -26.53 33.81
C ALA A 38 -13.16 -26.17 32.34
N GLN A 39 -13.42 -27.16 31.48
CA GLN A 39 -13.80 -26.94 30.08
C GLN A 39 -15.09 -26.14 29.95
N GLY A 40 -16.08 -26.40 30.79
CA GLY A 40 -17.32 -25.62 30.89
C GLY A 40 -17.07 -24.16 31.23
N LYS A 41 -16.18 -23.88 32.18
CA LYS A 41 -15.77 -22.50 32.53
C LYS A 41 -15.05 -21.80 31.38
N PHE A 42 -14.05 -22.44 30.77
CA PHE A 42 -13.32 -21.85 29.65
C PHE A 42 -14.21 -21.55 28.44
N THR A 43 -15.14 -22.46 28.12
CA THR A 43 -16.09 -22.24 27.02
C THR A 43 -17.09 -21.14 27.34
N ALA A 44 -17.57 -21.04 28.59
CA ALA A 44 -18.43 -19.95 29.02
C ALA A 44 -17.72 -18.59 28.97
N GLU A 45 -16.49 -18.49 29.47
CA GLU A 45 -15.67 -17.28 29.39
C GLU A 45 -15.36 -16.88 27.95
N SER A 46 -15.03 -17.84 27.09
CA SER A 46 -14.80 -17.59 25.66
C SER A 46 -16.07 -17.06 24.98
N LYS A 47 -17.24 -17.62 25.28
CA LYS A 47 -18.53 -17.15 24.75
C LYS A 47 -18.86 -15.74 25.25
N ALA A 48 -18.67 -15.47 26.54
CA ALA A 48 -18.92 -14.15 27.13
C ALA A 48 -17.98 -13.06 26.55
N LYS A 49 -16.71 -13.40 26.30
CA LYS A 49 -15.77 -12.49 25.62
C LYS A 49 -16.20 -12.23 24.17
N ALA A 50 -16.66 -13.26 23.47
CA ALA A 50 -17.13 -13.14 22.10
C ALA A 50 -18.39 -12.26 22.00
N THR A 51 -19.37 -12.43 22.89
CA THR A 51 -20.58 -11.58 22.93
C THR A 51 -20.24 -10.14 23.25
N LYS A 52 -19.38 -9.89 24.25
CA LYS A 52 -18.96 -8.53 24.61
C LYS A 52 -18.21 -7.84 23.46
N THR A 53 -17.33 -8.56 22.77
CA THR A 53 -16.64 -8.04 21.57
C THR A 53 -17.64 -7.74 20.45
N GLN A 54 -18.68 -8.56 20.27
CA GLN A 54 -19.72 -8.33 19.27
C GLN A 54 -20.57 -7.09 19.60
N GLU A 55 -20.92 -6.89 20.87
CA GLU A 55 -21.63 -5.70 21.36
C GLU A 55 -20.81 -4.44 21.16
N GLU A 56 -19.52 -4.46 21.53
CA GLU A 56 -18.60 -3.33 21.30
C GLU A 56 -18.48 -2.98 19.81
N ARG A 57 -18.42 -3.99 18.93
CA ARG A 57 -18.43 -3.77 17.47
C ARG A 57 -19.72 -3.16 16.98
N LYS A 58 -20.87 -3.61 17.48
CA LYS A 58 -22.19 -3.04 17.11
C LYS A 58 -22.28 -1.59 17.56
N TYR A 59 -21.90 -1.29 18.79
CA TYR A 59 -21.87 0.06 19.33
C TYR A 59 -20.95 0.99 18.52
N ALA A 60 -19.75 0.51 18.16
CA ALA A 60 -18.83 1.27 17.31
C ALA A 60 -19.39 1.54 15.91
N LEU A 61 -20.12 0.60 15.31
CA LEU A 61 -20.76 0.79 14.00
C LEU A 61 -21.93 1.77 14.08
N GLU A 62 -22.77 1.65 15.10
CA GLU A 62 -23.91 2.53 15.32
C GLU A 62 -23.48 3.97 15.55
N THR A 63 -22.46 4.18 16.39
CA THR A 63 -21.87 5.52 16.61
C THR A 63 -21.27 6.10 15.34
N MET A 64 -20.61 5.29 14.51
CA MET A 64 -20.09 5.75 13.22
C MET A 64 -21.21 6.15 12.25
N MET A 65 -22.28 5.37 12.19
CA MET A 65 -23.44 5.65 11.34
C MET A 65 -24.13 6.96 11.78
N MET A 66 -24.31 7.16 13.08
CA MET A 66 -24.87 8.41 13.62
C MET A 66 -24.04 9.63 13.22
N LEU A 67 -22.71 9.57 13.37
CA LEU A 67 -21.82 10.68 12.98
C LEU A 67 -21.88 10.95 11.46
N GLU A 68 -22.00 9.90 10.65
CA GLU A 68 -22.15 10.06 9.20
C GLU A 68 -23.50 10.67 8.83
N GLU A 69 -24.59 10.24 9.46
CA GLU A 69 -25.94 10.79 9.28
C GLU A 69 -25.99 12.27 9.68
N GLU A 70 -25.40 12.65 10.82
CA GLU A 70 -25.25 14.05 11.21
C GLU A 70 -24.46 14.85 10.17
N GLY A 71 -23.37 14.28 9.64
CA GLY A 71 -22.59 14.89 8.58
C GLY A 71 -23.41 15.12 7.31
N ARG A 72 -24.18 14.11 6.88
CA ARG A 72 -25.09 14.20 5.72
C ARG A 72 -26.19 15.24 5.93
N ALA A 73 -26.81 15.27 7.12
CA ALA A 73 -27.84 16.24 7.47
C ALA A 73 -27.31 17.68 7.47
N ARG A 74 -26.10 17.92 8.00
CA ARG A 74 -25.44 19.23 7.94
C ARG A 74 -25.19 19.68 6.50
N ILE A 75 -24.73 18.78 5.63
CA ILE A 75 -24.50 19.08 4.21
C ILE A 75 -25.82 19.38 3.51
N GLN A 76 -26.87 18.60 3.78
CA GLN A 76 -28.19 18.82 3.19
C GLN A 76 -28.74 20.18 3.58
N LYS A 77 -28.66 20.53 4.87
CA LYS A 77 -29.05 21.86 5.36
C LYS A 77 -28.31 22.98 4.63
N MET A 78 -26.99 22.88 4.48
CA MET A 78 -26.21 23.87 3.73
C MET A 78 -26.66 23.97 2.26
N LYS A 79 -27.01 22.86 1.61
CA LYS A 79 -27.53 22.88 0.23
C LYS A 79 -28.89 23.56 0.16
N ASP A 80 -29.78 23.26 1.10
CA ASP A 80 -31.11 23.85 1.16
C ASP A 80 -31.01 25.37 1.40
N ASP A 81 -30.16 25.80 2.34
CA ASP A 81 -29.87 27.22 2.62
C ASP A 81 -29.33 27.96 1.37
N GLU A 82 -28.42 27.35 0.61
CA GLU A 82 -27.88 27.94 -0.62
C GLU A 82 -28.92 27.96 -1.76
N CYS A 83 -29.76 26.92 -1.86
CA CYS A 83 -30.89 26.89 -2.79
C CYS A 83 -31.89 28.02 -2.50
N GLU A 84 -32.25 28.23 -1.23
CA GLU A 84 -33.15 29.30 -0.81
C GLU A 84 -32.57 30.70 -1.09
N LYS A 85 -31.27 30.90 -0.86
CA LYS A 85 -30.60 32.16 -1.25
C LYS A 85 -30.64 32.39 -2.75
N ALA A 86 -30.40 31.35 -3.56
CA ALA A 86 -30.42 31.44 -5.00
C ALA A 86 -31.82 31.74 -5.55
N THR A 87 -32.86 31.12 -5.00
CA THR A 87 -34.25 31.41 -5.39
C THR A 87 -34.64 32.84 -5.02
N ALA A 88 -34.30 33.30 -3.81
CA ALA A 88 -34.54 34.67 -3.38
C ALA A 88 -33.82 35.70 -4.27
N GLN A 89 -32.57 35.43 -4.67
CA GLN A 89 -31.83 36.28 -5.62
C GLN A 89 -32.53 36.35 -6.99
N LEU A 90 -33.05 35.22 -7.48
CA LEU A 90 -33.73 35.16 -8.76
C LEU A 90 -35.08 35.89 -8.74
N GLU A 91 -35.83 35.79 -7.65
CA GLU A 91 -37.05 36.57 -7.43
C GLU A 91 -36.78 38.07 -7.31
N ALA A 92 -35.76 38.47 -6.55
CA ALA A 92 -35.35 39.87 -6.45
C ALA A 92 -34.90 40.44 -7.81
N TRP A 93 -34.21 39.64 -8.62
CA TRP A 93 -33.84 40.02 -9.99
C TRP A 93 -35.07 40.20 -10.87
N LYS A 94 -36.04 39.26 -10.83
CA LYS A 94 -37.31 39.38 -11.56
C LYS A 94 -38.08 40.65 -11.19
N LEU A 95 -38.16 40.99 -9.89
CA LEU A 95 -38.83 42.20 -9.42
C LEU A 95 -38.14 43.46 -9.96
N LYS A 96 -36.80 43.51 -9.93
CA LYS A 96 -36.03 44.63 -10.50
C LYS A 96 -36.26 44.77 -12.00
N GLN A 97 -36.31 43.67 -12.75
CA GLN A 97 -36.64 43.70 -14.18
C GLN A 97 -38.04 44.26 -14.44
N GLY A 98 -39.02 43.88 -13.61
CA GLY A 98 -40.38 44.45 -13.66
C GLY A 98 -40.38 45.97 -13.43
N GLN A 99 -39.68 46.44 -12.40
CA GLN A 99 -39.56 47.87 -12.10
C GLN A 99 -38.87 48.66 -13.24
N ILE A 100 -37.84 48.09 -13.87
CA ILE A 100 -37.17 48.69 -15.02
C ILE A 100 -38.15 48.81 -16.21
N ALA A 101 -38.89 47.75 -16.52
CA ALA A 101 -39.87 47.74 -17.60
C ALA A 101 -41.03 48.74 -17.35
N GLU A 102 -41.52 48.85 -16.12
CA GLU A 102 -42.52 49.86 -15.73
C GLU A 102 -41.97 51.30 -15.87
N GLY A 103 -40.73 51.53 -15.43
CA GLY A 103 -40.06 52.83 -15.58
C GLY A 103 -39.86 53.22 -17.06
N GLU A 104 -39.44 52.27 -17.90
CA GLU A 104 -39.33 52.46 -19.35
C GLU A 104 -40.69 52.72 -20.01
N ALA A 105 -41.74 52.00 -19.61
CA ALA A 105 -43.10 52.21 -20.12
C ALA A 105 -43.65 53.58 -19.74
N GLN A 106 -43.41 54.05 -18.51
CA GLN A 106 -43.79 55.39 -18.06
C GLN A 106 -43.04 56.49 -18.84
N LEU A 107 -41.72 56.34 -19.05
CA LEU A 107 -40.93 57.25 -19.88
C LEU A 107 -41.44 57.28 -21.34
N LYS A 108 -41.86 56.13 -21.88
CA LYS A 108 -42.41 56.02 -23.23
C LYS A 108 -43.76 56.72 -23.34
N LEU A 109 -44.66 56.57 -22.36
CA LEU A 109 -45.92 57.32 -22.27
C LEU A 109 -45.69 58.84 -22.14
N GLN A 110 -44.70 59.26 -21.36
CA GLN A 110 -44.34 60.67 -21.21
C GLN A 110 -43.78 61.27 -22.51
N SER A 111 -42.95 60.51 -23.24
CA SER A 111 -42.43 60.90 -24.56
C SER A 111 -43.51 60.98 -25.64
N GLN A 112 -44.58 60.19 -25.53
CA GLN A 112 -45.74 60.26 -26.44
C GLN A 112 -46.70 61.41 -26.11
N ARG A 113 -46.68 61.93 -24.87
CA ARG A 113 -47.45 63.10 -24.43
C ARG A 113 -46.85 64.43 -24.93
N ILE A 114 -45.60 64.43 -25.38
CA ILE A 114 -44.89 65.59 -25.96
C ILE A 114 -44.84 65.43 -27.49
N LYS A 115 -45.92 65.73 -28.20
CA LYS A 115 -45.90 65.92 -29.66
C LYS A 115 -46.90 67.00 -30.12
N VAL A 116 -46.44 68.24 -30.30
CA VAL A 116 -46.89 69.21 -31.35
C VAL A 116 -45.79 70.29 -31.58
N PRO A 117 -45.77 71.10 -32.67
CA PRO A 117 -44.70 71.09 -33.68
C PRO A 117 -44.00 72.46 -33.91
N LYS A 118 -42.84 72.53 -34.58
CA LYS A 118 -42.48 73.59 -35.56
C LYS A 118 -41.16 73.38 -36.31
N GLN A 119 -41.09 74.05 -37.46
CA GLN A 119 -40.30 73.83 -38.68
C GLN A 119 -38.92 74.52 -38.75
N SER A 120 -38.09 74.03 -39.69
CA SER A 120 -36.97 74.68 -40.45
C SER A 120 -35.68 74.98 -39.68
N LYS A 121 -34.44 74.80 -40.19
CA LYS A 121 -33.87 75.00 -41.54
C LYS A 121 -32.73 74.00 -41.86
N SER A 122 -32.49 73.82 -43.16
CA SER A 122 -31.40 73.08 -43.79
C SER A 122 -30.02 73.72 -43.63
N GLU A 123 -28.97 72.90 -43.49
CA GLU A 123 -27.68 73.12 -44.16
C GLU A 123 -26.88 71.80 -44.22
N LYS A 124 -26.45 71.43 -45.42
CA LYS A 124 -25.63 70.24 -45.75
C LYS A 124 -24.16 70.61 -45.67
N ILE A 125 -23.33 69.80 -45.00
CA ILE A 125 -21.92 69.63 -45.40
C ILE A 125 -21.52 68.15 -45.24
N HIS A 126 -21.06 67.56 -46.34
CA HIS A 126 -20.46 66.23 -46.45
C HIS A 126 -18.93 66.37 -46.56
N VAL A 127 -18.24 65.34 -46.08
CA VAL A 127 -16.79 65.06 -45.91
C VAL A 127 -15.93 65.37 -47.17
N PRO A 128 -14.58 65.49 -47.06
CA PRO A 128 -13.73 64.30 -47.23
C PRO A 128 -12.34 64.29 -46.53
N ARG A 129 -11.74 63.09 -46.58
CA ARG A 129 -10.36 62.64 -46.30
C ARG A 129 -9.25 63.39 -47.08
N THR A 130 -8.01 63.03 -46.71
CA THR A 130 -6.72 62.92 -47.47
C THR A 130 -5.62 63.87 -46.96
N SER A 131 -4.47 63.33 -46.50
CA SER A 131 -3.12 63.32 -47.12
C SER A 131 -2.48 64.72 -47.20
N ASP A 132 -1.19 65.01 -47.09
CA ASP A 132 0.05 64.29 -47.37
C ASP A 132 1.23 65.22 -46.96
N GLN A 133 2.46 64.69 -46.92
CA GLN A 133 3.77 65.39 -47.09
C GLN A 133 4.21 66.40 -46.00
N GLY A 134 5.44 66.42 -45.47
CA GLY A 134 6.72 65.81 -45.89
C GLY A 134 7.66 66.83 -46.53
N GLN A 135 8.48 67.54 -45.75
CA GLN A 135 9.69 68.29 -46.17
C GLN A 135 10.55 68.61 -44.92
N LYS A 136 11.89 68.74 -44.90
CA LYS A 136 13.06 68.13 -45.59
C LYS A 136 14.31 68.81 -44.97
N ASN A 137 15.45 68.10 -45.00
CA ASN A 137 16.86 68.56 -44.95
C ASN A 137 17.54 68.64 -43.55
N SER A 138 18.56 67.83 -43.22
CA SER A 138 19.96 67.72 -43.75
C SER A 138 20.85 68.85 -43.20
N VAL A 139 22.05 68.70 -42.63
CA VAL A 139 23.05 67.63 -42.40
C VAL A 139 24.05 68.25 -41.39
N GLN A 140 24.65 67.48 -40.48
CA GLN A 140 26.12 67.49 -40.26
C GLN A 140 26.57 66.43 -39.26
N SER A 141 27.58 65.69 -39.70
CA SER A 141 28.33 64.61 -39.08
C SER A 141 29.12 65.03 -37.85
N ILE A 142 29.26 64.14 -36.86
CA ILE A 142 30.54 63.78 -36.22
C ILE A 142 30.41 62.36 -35.64
N SER A 143 31.33 61.52 -36.08
CA SER A 143 31.59 60.16 -35.64
C SER A 143 32.08 60.11 -34.19
N LYS A 144 31.53 59.21 -33.36
CA LYS A 144 32.23 58.59 -32.22
C LYS A 144 31.54 57.30 -31.79
N LYS A 145 32.37 56.35 -31.36
CA LYS A 145 32.19 54.91 -31.23
C LYS A 145 31.01 54.46 -30.35
N LYS A 146 30.45 53.30 -30.71
CA LYS A 146 29.62 52.40 -29.87
C LYS A 146 30.13 52.30 -28.44
N GLN A 147 29.29 52.66 -27.47
CA GLN A 147 29.15 51.96 -26.19
C GLN A 147 27.65 51.69 -26.00
N VAL A 148 27.30 50.45 -25.67
CA VAL A 148 25.94 50.07 -25.30
C VAL A 148 25.83 50.35 -23.81
N ASP A 149 25.20 51.46 -23.45
CA ASP A 149 24.90 51.76 -22.05
C ASP A 149 23.74 50.88 -21.59
N LEU A 150 24.07 49.81 -20.86
CA LEU A 150 23.07 49.07 -20.11
C LEU A 150 22.54 49.97 -18.97
N PRO A 151 21.22 50.02 -18.74
CA PRO A 151 20.66 50.85 -17.68
C PRO A 151 21.21 50.40 -16.32
N ALA A 152 21.52 51.38 -15.45
CA ALA A 152 22.12 51.14 -14.14
C ALA A 152 21.31 50.10 -13.34
N PRO A 153 21.97 49.11 -12.69
CA PRO A 153 21.28 48.11 -11.89
C PRO A 153 20.45 48.78 -10.78
N ARG A 154 19.21 48.32 -10.60
CA ARG A 154 18.32 48.82 -9.54
C ARG A 154 18.94 48.52 -8.17
N SER A 155 18.83 49.44 -7.21
CA SER A 155 19.37 49.26 -5.85
C SER A 155 18.74 48.04 -5.17
N THR A 156 19.56 47.22 -4.52
CA THR A 156 19.11 46.00 -3.82
C THR A 156 18.43 46.37 -2.49
N GLY A 157 17.15 46.01 -2.34
CA GLY A 157 16.44 46.07 -1.06
C GLY A 157 16.54 44.73 -0.33
N ASN A 158 16.92 44.74 0.95
CA ASN A 158 16.89 43.55 1.81
C ASN A 158 15.50 43.41 2.43
N ILE A 159 14.69 42.51 1.88
CA ILE A 159 13.38 42.19 2.44
C ILE A 159 13.59 41.17 3.56
N GLN A 160 13.42 41.60 4.81
CA GLN A 160 13.38 40.66 5.93
C GLN A 160 12.05 39.91 5.93
N ILE A 161 12.05 38.74 5.32
CA ILE A 161 10.92 37.82 5.34
C ILE A 161 10.92 37.14 6.72
N LYS A 162 10.00 37.55 7.60
CA LYS A 162 9.67 36.76 8.79
C LYS A 162 8.62 35.73 8.40
N PHE A 163 9.05 34.49 8.21
CA PHE A 163 8.13 33.39 7.97
C PHE A 163 7.21 33.19 9.17
N THR A 164 5.91 33.10 8.90
CA THR A 164 4.90 32.73 9.90
C THR A 164 5.26 31.36 10.47
N PRO A 165 5.37 31.18 11.80
CA PRO A 165 5.58 29.87 12.38
C PRO A 165 4.42 28.96 11.98
N GLN A 166 4.74 27.82 11.37
CA GLN A 166 3.74 26.90 10.84
C GLN A 166 2.88 26.36 11.99
N VAL A 167 1.58 26.67 11.97
CA VAL A 167 0.58 26.16 12.93
C VAL A 167 0.07 24.77 12.55
N PHE A 168 0.51 24.23 11.41
CA PHE A 168 0.14 22.89 10.95
C PHE A 168 1.39 22.05 10.62
N PRO A 169 1.54 20.84 11.19
CA PRO A 169 2.62 19.94 10.82
C PRO A 169 2.32 19.34 9.45
N THR A 170 2.80 20.02 8.41
CA THR A 170 3.08 19.51 7.07
C THR A 170 1.88 19.08 6.20
N ALA A 171 1.96 19.28 4.88
CA ALA A 171 0.96 18.80 3.93
C ALA A 171 0.68 17.30 4.12
N LEU A 172 -0.60 16.90 4.08
CA LEU A 172 -1.14 15.54 4.32
C LEU A 172 -0.38 14.38 3.65
N ARG A 173 0.39 14.67 2.60
CA ARG A 173 1.26 13.72 1.89
C ARG A 173 2.48 13.29 2.69
N GLU A 174 3.12 14.21 3.41
CA GLU A 174 4.35 13.97 4.17
C GLU A 174 4.04 13.28 5.51
N SER A 175 2.93 13.63 6.16
CA SER A 175 2.46 12.94 7.37
C SER A 175 2.13 11.47 7.10
N ARG A 176 1.48 11.16 5.97
CA ARG A 176 1.20 9.77 5.56
C ARG A 176 2.47 8.95 5.29
N TRP A 177 3.51 9.56 4.71
CA TRP A 177 4.78 8.86 4.46
C TRP A 177 5.54 8.60 5.77
N LEU A 178 5.63 9.60 6.65
CA LEU A 178 6.23 9.48 7.98
C LEU A 178 5.50 8.44 8.84
N GLN A 179 4.16 8.43 8.78
CA GLN A 179 3.35 7.44 9.47
C GLN A 179 3.61 6.02 8.96
N LYS A 180 3.64 5.81 7.63
CA LYS A 180 4.03 4.50 7.06
C LYS A 180 5.43 4.07 7.49
N GLN A 181 6.37 5.02 7.57
CA GLN A 181 7.73 4.72 8.00
C GLN A 181 7.79 4.39 9.50
N ALA A 182 7.05 5.11 10.33
CA ALA A 182 6.93 4.84 11.76
C ALA A 182 6.22 3.51 12.04
N GLU A 183 5.16 3.20 11.31
CA GLU A 183 4.47 1.90 11.36
C GLU A 183 5.39 0.76 10.93
N ALA A 184 6.18 0.92 9.86
CA ALA A 184 7.18 -0.07 9.46
C ALA A 184 8.26 -0.27 10.54
N ARG A 185 8.73 0.82 11.18
CA ARG A 185 9.68 0.75 12.30
C ARG A 185 9.06 0.06 13.52
N ARG A 186 7.80 0.38 13.86
CA ARG A 186 7.06 -0.28 14.97
C ARG A 186 6.87 -1.77 14.71
N ALA A 187 6.52 -2.17 13.49
CA ALA A 187 6.37 -3.57 13.13
C ALA A 187 7.68 -4.35 13.31
N VAL A 188 8.80 -3.81 12.83
CA VAL A 188 10.13 -4.42 13.03
C VAL A 188 10.49 -4.47 14.52
N ASN A 189 10.22 -3.40 15.27
CA ASN A 189 10.48 -3.37 16.71
C ASN A 189 9.60 -4.34 17.50
N ALA A 190 8.34 -4.55 17.09
CA ALA A 190 7.42 -5.51 17.69
C ALA A 190 7.86 -6.95 17.41
N ASP A 191 8.23 -7.26 16.16
CA ASP A 191 8.81 -8.56 15.78
C ASP A 191 10.09 -8.84 16.61
N LEU A 192 10.93 -7.82 16.83
CA LEU A 192 12.13 -7.93 17.66
C LEU A 192 11.82 -8.06 19.16
N ALA A 193 10.74 -7.45 19.65
CA ALA A 193 10.33 -7.53 21.05
C ALA A 193 9.75 -8.91 21.40
N GLU A 194 9.08 -9.57 20.45
CA GLU A 194 8.62 -10.96 20.56
C GLU A 194 9.80 -11.95 20.59
N LEU A 195 10.93 -11.59 19.97
CA LEU A 195 12.14 -12.42 19.89
C LEU A 195 13.15 -12.19 21.04
N LYS A 196 12.77 -11.54 22.14
CA LYS A 196 13.69 -11.21 23.26
C LYS A 196 14.26 -12.43 23.99
N ASP A 197 13.62 -13.59 23.87
CA ASP A 197 14.03 -14.83 24.55
C ASP A 197 15.06 -15.65 23.75
N LEU A 198 15.46 -15.19 22.55
CA LEU A 198 16.46 -15.88 21.72
C LEU A 198 17.87 -15.62 22.24
N THR A 199 18.71 -16.65 22.17
CA THR A 199 20.15 -16.54 22.48
C THR A 199 20.87 -15.57 21.53
N GLU A 200 21.99 -14.96 21.96
CA GLU A 200 22.73 -13.97 21.16
C GLU A 200 23.18 -14.52 19.79
N GLU A 201 23.45 -15.82 19.70
CA GLU A 201 23.80 -16.50 18.45
C GLU A 201 22.60 -16.59 17.48
N GLU A 202 21.40 -16.81 18.02
CA GLU A 202 20.15 -16.89 17.25
C GLU A 202 19.68 -15.51 16.74
N ARG A 203 20.25 -14.43 17.28
CA ARG A 203 20.02 -13.06 16.82
C ARG A 203 20.77 -12.74 15.51
N ASN A 204 21.72 -13.57 15.09
CA ASN A 204 22.44 -13.36 13.84
C ASN A 204 21.70 -14.01 12.64
N PRO A 205 21.26 -13.23 11.63
CA PRO A 205 20.54 -13.76 10.48
C PRO A 205 21.36 -14.74 9.64
N ASP A 206 22.69 -14.57 9.57
CA ASP A 206 23.56 -15.47 8.80
C ASP A 206 23.70 -16.84 9.48
N TRP A 207 23.68 -16.88 10.81
CA TRP A 207 23.68 -18.12 11.56
C TRP A 207 22.37 -18.88 11.35
N LEU A 208 21.22 -18.20 11.42
CA LEU A 208 19.91 -18.82 11.16
C LEU A 208 19.79 -19.33 9.73
N LYS A 209 20.34 -18.61 8.76
CA LYS A 209 20.42 -19.08 7.37
C LYS A 209 21.19 -20.40 7.30
N LYS A 210 22.39 -20.47 7.88
CA LYS A 210 23.20 -21.71 7.90
C LYS A 210 22.49 -22.85 8.64
N LYS A 211 21.77 -22.57 9.73
CA LYS A 211 20.95 -23.54 10.46
C LYS A 211 19.82 -24.08 9.57
N GLY A 212 19.12 -23.19 8.86
CA GLY A 212 18.12 -23.56 7.87
C GLY A 212 18.69 -24.41 6.73
N ASP A 213 19.87 -24.06 6.20
CA ASP A 213 20.55 -24.81 5.14
C ASP A 213 20.89 -26.25 5.60
N LYS A 214 21.37 -26.41 6.85
CA LYS A 214 21.62 -27.74 7.45
C LYS A 214 20.33 -28.55 7.59
N LEU A 215 19.25 -27.94 8.08
CA LEU A 215 17.95 -28.60 8.24
C LEU A 215 17.31 -28.98 6.89
N PHE A 216 17.55 -28.16 5.86
CA PHE A 216 17.13 -28.48 4.50
C PHE A 216 17.90 -29.68 3.95
N ALA A 217 19.22 -29.75 4.18
CA ALA A 217 20.05 -30.87 3.77
C ALA A 217 19.68 -32.18 4.49
N THR A 218 19.24 -32.11 5.75
CA THR A 218 18.74 -33.30 6.49
C THR A 218 17.31 -33.71 6.10
N GLY A 219 16.63 -32.94 5.23
CA GLY A 219 15.27 -33.22 4.77
C GLY A 219 14.17 -32.78 5.74
N ASN A 220 14.49 -32.12 6.85
CA ASN A 220 13.49 -31.57 7.77
C ASN A 220 13.04 -30.17 7.33
N TYR A 221 12.11 -30.14 6.37
CA TYR A 221 11.65 -28.89 5.77
C TYR A 221 10.82 -28.00 6.71
N LEU A 222 10.04 -28.59 7.64
CA LEU A 222 9.22 -27.82 8.59
C LEU A 222 10.09 -27.05 9.58
N ALA A 223 11.11 -27.71 10.15
CA ALA A 223 12.06 -27.04 11.03
C ALA A 223 12.86 -25.96 10.28
N ALA A 224 13.24 -26.23 9.03
CA ALA A 224 13.91 -25.25 8.17
C ALA A 224 13.05 -24.00 7.93
N ILE A 225 11.74 -24.16 7.67
CA ILE A 225 10.80 -23.04 7.51
C ILE A 225 10.74 -22.18 8.76
N ASN A 226 10.71 -22.78 9.95
CA ASN A 226 10.70 -22.03 11.20
C ASN A 226 11.99 -21.21 11.36
N ALA A 227 13.15 -21.81 11.09
CA ALA A 227 14.44 -21.12 11.14
C ALA A 227 14.51 -19.95 10.14
N TYR A 228 14.05 -20.15 8.89
CA TYR A 228 14.00 -19.08 7.89
C TYR A 228 12.98 -17.99 8.23
N SER A 229 11.84 -18.35 8.81
CA SER A 229 10.81 -17.38 9.23
C SER A 229 11.34 -16.46 10.33
N LEU A 230 12.08 -17.00 11.30
CA LEU A 230 12.79 -16.21 12.29
C LEU A 230 13.85 -15.31 11.65
N ALA A 231 14.61 -15.83 10.68
CA ALA A 231 15.63 -15.05 9.99
C ALA A 231 15.03 -13.88 9.18
N ILE A 232 13.85 -14.07 8.58
CA ILE A 232 13.09 -13.03 7.89
C ILE A 232 12.63 -11.94 8.86
N LYS A 233 12.13 -12.32 10.05
CA LYS A 233 11.74 -11.36 11.09
C LYS A 233 12.92 -10.48 11.52
N LEU A 234 14.11 -11.07 11.68
CA LEU A 234 15.33 -10.34 12.06
C LEU A 234 15.87 -9.43 10.95
N ASN A 235 15.95 -9.94 9.71
CA ASN A 235 16.49 -9.17 8.59
C ASN A 235 15.73 -9.41 7.28
N ARG A 236 14.90 -8.43 6.91
CA ARG A 236 14.11 -8.42 5.67
C ARG A 236 14.91 -8.08 4.41
N LYS A 237 16.21 -7.76 4.52
CA LYS A 237 17.03 -7.32 3.38
C LYS A 237 17.70 -8.48 2.63
N ILE A 238 17.90 -9.63 3.28
CA ILE A 238 18.64 -10.75 2.69
C ILE A 238 17.70 -11.60 1.85
N SER A 239 17.82 -11.50 0.53
CA SER A 239 16.97 -12.21 -0.42
C SER A 239 17.21 -13.72 -0.51
N ALA A 240 18.42 -14.18 -0.20
CA ALA A 240 18.75 -15.61 -0.19
C ALA A 240 17.87 -16.40 0.78
N ILE A 241 17.51 -15.81 1.92
CA ILE A 241 16.65 -16.43 2.94
C ILE A 241 15.24 -16.67 2.38
N TYR A 242 14.67 -15.68 1.69
CA TYR A 242 13.36 -15.81 1.04
C TYR A 242 13.36 -16.89 -0.04
N SER A 243 14.40 -16.93 -0.88
CA SER A 243 14.55 -17.97 -1.91
C SER A 243 14.63 -19.36 -1.29
N ASN A 244 15.46 -19.54 -0.25
CA ASN A 244 15.65 -20.83 0.41
C ASN A 244 14.38 -21.27 1.15
N GLY A 245 13.72 -20.37 1.87
CA GLY A 245 12.42 -20.63 2.50
C GLY A 245 11.35 -21.03 1.48
N ALA A 246 11.28 -20.36 0.32
CA ALA A 246 10.37 -20.73 -0.75
C ALA A 246 10.65 -22.14 -1.30
N ALA A 247 11.91 -22.56 -1.41
CA ALA A 247 12.22 -23.94 -1.80
C ALA A 247 11.78 -24.98 -0.76
N CYS A 248 11.84 -24.67 0.53
CA CYS A 248 11.27 -25.54 1.55
C CYS A 248 9.75 -25.70 1.36
N HIS A 249 9.05 -24.60 1.06
CA HIS A 249 7.61 -24.64 0.77
C HIS A 249 7.28 -25.42 -0.52
N LEU A 250 8.10 -25.32 -1.57
CA LEU A 250 7.96 -26.13 -2.78
C LEU A 250 8.08 -27.63 -2.46
N LYS A 251 9.10 -28.03 -1.68
CA LYS A 251 9.28 -29.43 -1.26
C LYS A 251 8.10 -29.97 -0.45
N LEU A 252 7.42 -29.12 0.32
CA LEU A 252 6.21 -29.46 1.07
C LEU A 252 4.91 -29.29 0.27
N ARG A 253 4.98 -28.94 -1.03
CA ARG A 253 3.83 -28.61 -1.89
C ARG A 253 2.92 -27.49 -1.35
N ASN A 254 3.47 -26.58 -0.56
CA ASN A 254 2.78 -25.36 -0.11
C ASN A 254 3.00 -24.24 -1.14
N LEU A 255 2.39 -24.40 -2.32
CA LEU A 255 2.71 -23.61 -3.51
C LEU A 255 2.32 -22.12 -3.38
N HIS A 256 1.15 -21.82 -2.80
CA HIS A 256 0.70 -20.44 -2.60
C HIS A 256 1.65 -19.62 -1.71
N LYS A 257 2.05 -20.18 -0.55
CA LYS A 257 3.00 -19.53 0.36
C LYS A 257 4.38 -19.33 -0.29
N ALA A 258 4.81 -20.26 -1.15
CA ALA A 258 6.04 -20.12 -1.90
C ALA A 258 5.99 -18.94 -2.88
N LEU A 259 4.85 -18.74 -3.57
CA LEU A 259 4.66 -17.61 -4.49
C LEU A 259 4.70 -16.25 -3.76
N ASP A 260 4.07 -16.16 -2.58
CA ASP A 260 4.05 -14.94 -1.78
C ASP A 260 5.48 -14.52 -1.38
N LEU A 261 6.28 -15.47 -0.91
CA LEU A 261 7.68 -15.23 -0.52
C LEU A 261 8.56 -14.80 -1.70
N LEU A 262 8.23 -15.23 -2.92
CA LEU A 262 8.96 -14.91 -4.15
C LEU A 262 8.50 -13.60 -4.81
N THR A 263 7.61 -12.84 -4.17
CA THR A 263 7.04 -11.60 -4.72
C THR A 263 7.52 -10.31 -4.01
N PRO A 264 8.81 -9.94 -4.10
CA PRO A 264 9.21 -8.53 -3.89
C PRO A 264 9.95 -7.88 -5.09
N PRO A 265 9.44 -6.78 -5.68
CA PRO A 265 10.10 -6.06 -6.76
C PRO A 265 11.01 -4.95 -6.21
N VAL A 266 12.30 -5.26 -5.97
CA VAL A 266 13.31 -4.25 -5.57
C VAL A 266 14.58 -4.40 -6.43
N PRO A 267 15.14 -3.31 -6.99
CA PRO A 267 16.32 -3.36 -7.86
C PRO A 267 17.59 -3.89 -7.19
N GLY A 268 17.78 -3.67 -5.88
CA GLY A 268 18.92 -4.20 -5.12
C GLY A 268 18.96 -5.73 -5.00
N ASN A 269 17.89 -6.43 -5.39
CA ASN A 269 17.78 -7.90 -5.33
C ASN A 269 18.27 -8.60 -6.62
N ALA A 270 18.88 -7.88 -7.56
CA ALA A 270 19.09 -8.34 -8.94
C ALA A 270 19.65 -9.77 -9.08
N GLY A 271 20.70 -10.12 -8.33
CA GLY A 271 21.32 -11.45 -8.38
C GLY A 271 20.41 -12.58 -7.87
N ALA A 272 19.64 -12.33 -6.81
CA ALA A 272 18.70 -13.31 -6.27
C ALA A 272 17.35 -13.34 -7.00
N ARG A 273 17.07 -12.35 -7.87
CA ARG A 273 15.90 -12.38 -8.77
C ARG A 273 15.95 -13.58 -9.71
N THR A 274 17.11 -13.94 -10.26
CA THR A 274 17.21 -15.08 -11.20
C THR A 274 16.73 -16.36 -10.53
N GLY A 275 17.27 -16.69 -9.34
CA GLY A 275 16.84 -17.86 -8.57
C GLY A 275 15.38 -17.79 -8.13
N ALA A 276 14.89 -16.59 -7.77
CA ALA A 276 13.49 -16.40 -7.38
C ALA A 276 12.53 -16.61 -8.56
N HIS A 277 12.85 -16.10 -9.76
CA HIS A 277 12.08 -16.29 -10.97
C HIS A 277 12.03 -17.76 -11.40
N VAL A 278 13.15 -18.49 -11.29
CA VAL A 278 13.21 -19.94 -11.52
C VAL A 278 12.24 -20.65 -10.58
N ARG A 279 12.39 -20.46 -9.26
CA ARG A 279 11.57 -21.14 -8.25
C ARG A 279 10.09 -20.79 -8.37
N ARG A 280 9.78 -19.55 -8.74
CA ARG A 280 8.41 -19.09 -9.00
C ARG A 280 7.84 -19.74 -10.26
N GLY A 281 8.64 -19.85 -11.33
CA GLY A 281 8.30 -20.61 -12.53
C GLY A 281 8.00 -22.07 -12.19
N THR A 282 8.84 -22.73 -11.40
CA THR A 282 8.61 -24.09 -10.90
C THR A 282 7.30 -24.20 -10.13
N ALA A 283 7.03 -23.28 -9.20
CA ALA A 283 5.78 -23.24 -8.44
C ALA A 283 4.54 -23.18 -9.34
N PHE A 284 4.57 -22.32 -10.37
CA PHE A 284 3.47 -22.20 -11.33
C PHE A 284 3.31 -23.46 -12.18
N CYS A 285 4.39 -24.12 -12.55
CA CYS A 285 4.32 -25.37 -13.29
C CYS A 285 3.74 -26.50 -12.44
N GLU A 286 4.08 -26.55 -11.15
CA GLU A 286 3.48 -27.49 -10.19
C GLU A 286 2.00 -27.21 -9.93
N LEU A 287 1.55 -25.96 -10.14
CA LEU A 287 0.13 -25.55 -10.12
C LEU A 287 -0.55 -25.69 -11.49
N GLU A 288 0.13 -26.23 -12.51
CA GLU A 288 -0.34 -26.35 -13.89
C GLU A 288 -0.63 -25.01 -14.61
N PHE A 289 -0.12 -23.89 -14.10
CA PHE A 289 -0.14 -22.58 -14.75
C PHE A 289 1.11 -22.40 -15.63
N TYR A 290 1.16 -23.14 -16.74
CA TYR A 290 2.35 -23.21 -17.60
C TYR A 290 2.66 -21.88 -18.32
N THR A 291 1.64 -21.10 -18.69
CA THR A 291 1.79 -19.79 -19.35
C THR A 291 2.54 -18.78 -18.47
N GLU A 292 2.14 -18.69 -17.22
CA GLU A 292 2.76 -17.86 -16.19
C GLU A 292 4.15 -18.42 -15.85
N GLY A 293 4.28 -19.75 -15.76
CA GLY A 293 5.55 -20.45 -15.56
C GLY A 293 6.61 -20.03 -16.57
N LEU A 294 6.31 -20.17 -17.86
CA LEU A 294 7.18 -19.79 -18.98
C LEU A 294 7.55 -18.29 -18.94
N CYS A 295 6.59 -17.42 -18.68
CA CYS A 295 6.83 -15.98 -18.53
C CYS A 295 7.85 -15.67 -17.43
N ASN A 296 7.79 -16.39 -16.29
CA ASN A 296 8.74 -16.22 -15.20
C ASN A 296 10.13 -16.78 -15.53
N VAL A 297 10.20 -17.94 -16.19
CA VAL A 297 11.47 -18.53 -16.65
C VAL A 297 12.17 -17.58 -17.64
N ASN A 298 11.44 -17.00 -18.60
CA ASN A 298 11.98 -16.02 -19.55
C ASN A 298 12.48 -14.74 -18.88
N LYS A 299 11.77 -14.25 -17.85
CA LYS A 299 12.25 -13.14 -17.02
C LYS A 299 13.55 -13.52 -16.29
N GLY A 300 13.65 -14.75 -15.77
CA GLY A 300 14.87 -15.27 -15.16
C GLY A 300 16.05 -15.25 -16.13
N ILE A 301 15.87 -15.75 -17.35
CA ILE A 301 16.90 -15.76 -18.41
C ILE A 301 17.34 -14.34 -18.78
N SER A 302 16.40 -13.41 -18.96
CA SER A 302 16.70 -11.99 -19.27
C SER A 302 17.42 -11.27 -18.13
N GLN A 303 17.16 -11.65 -16.87
CA GLN A 303 17.87 -11.09 -15.72
C GLN A 303 19.26 -11.72 -15.57
N ALA A 304 19.39 -13.02 -15.83
CA ALA A 304 20.66 -13.70 -15.85
C ALA A 304 21.60 -13.05 -16.88
N SER A 305 21.15 -12.82 -18.11
CA SER A 305 21.98 -12.23 -19.16
C SER A 305 22.47 -10.81 -18.82
N LYS A 306 21.76 -10.07 -17.97
CA LYS A 306 22.18 -8.73 -17.50
C LYS A 306 23.26 -8.77 -16.42
N LEU A 307 23.39 -9.87 -15.69
CA LEU A 307 24.39 -10.07 -14.64
C LEU A 307 25.70 -10.61 -15.26
N HIS A 308 26.31 -9.87 -16.19
CA HIS A 308 27.61 -10.22 -16.75
C HIS A 308 28.69 -10.16 -15.66
N GLY A 309 29.21 -11.31 -15.22
CA GLY A 309 30.32 -11.33 -14.24
C GLY A 309 30.88 -12.68 -13.80
N SER A 310 30.14 -13.80 -13.89
CA SER A 310 30.67 -15.11 -13.43
C SER A 310 30.32 -16.26 -14.40
N PRO A 311 31.19 -16.56 -15.38
CA PRO A 311 30.93 -17.54 -16.44
C PRO A 311 30.57 -18.95 -15.95
N TRP A 312 31.16 -19.37 -14.82
CA TRP A 312 31.05 -20.74 -14.31
C TRP A 312 29.71 -21.03 -13.61
N ASN A 313 29.20 -20.11 -12.79
CA ASN A 313 27.86 -20.24 -12.19
C ASN A 313 26.75 -19.94 -13.20
N PHE A 314 27.07 -19.14 -14.23
CA PHE A 314 26.15 -18.81 -15.30
C PHE A 314 25.84 -20.03 -16.18
N SER A 315 26.84 -20.84 -16.53
CA SER A 315 26.65 -21.99 -17.42
C SER A 315 25.69 -23.05 -16.85
N ILE A 316 25.86 -23.44 -15.58
CA ILE A 316 25.01 -24.46 -14.93
C ILE A 316 23.56 -23.98 -14.77
N LEU A 317 23.37 -22.76 -14.24
CA LEU A 317 22.03 -22.21 -14.05
C LEU A 317 21.30 -21.96 -15.37
N VAL A 318 22.01 -21.57 -16.43
CA VAL A 318 21.43 -21.34 -17.76
C VAL A 318 21.03 -22.67 -18.41
N LEU A 319 21.83 -23.74 -18.27
CA LEU A 319 21.43 -25.06 -18.74
C LEU A 319 20.18 -25.56 -18.01
N ASP A 320 20.13 -25.46 -16.68
CA ASP A 320 18.94 -25.82 -15.88
C ASP A 320 17.69 -25.02 -16.28
N LEU A 321 17.86 -23.72 -16.55
CA LEU A 321 16.81 -22.83 -17.04
C LEU A 321 16.31 -23.22 -18.43
N ILE A 322 17.21 -23.56 -19.35
CA ILE A 322 16.87 -23.99 -20.70
C ILE A 322 16.12 -25.33 -20.65
N VAL A 323 16.59 -26.28 -19.83
CA VAL A 323 15.93 -27.57 -19.63
C VAL A 323 14.52 -27.39 -19.04
N MET A 324 14.35 -26.52 -18.04
CA MET A 324 13.02 -26.16 -17.53
C MET A 324 12.16 -25.51 -18.62
N HIS A 325 12.72 -24.60 -19.41
CA HIS A 325 11.99 -23.92 -20.48
C HIS A 325 11.50 -24.91 -21.56
N THR A 326 12.36 -25.83 -21.99
CA THR A 326 11.98 -26.86 -22.98
C THR A 326 10.92 -27.81 -22.42
N TRP A 327 11.08 -28.26 -21.16
CA TRP A 327 10.11 -29.14 -20.51
C TRP A 327 8.74 -28.47 -20.33
N THR A 328 8.72 -27.23 -19.83
CA THR A 328 7.46 -26.48 -19.64
C THR A 328 6.76 -26.15 -20.96
N SER A 329 7.52 -25.81 -22.00
CA SER A 329 6.98 -25.62 -23.35
C SER A 329 6.37 -26.91 -23.90
N GLU A 330 7.00 -28.06 -23.66
CA GLU A 330 6.48 -29.34 -24.11
C GLU A 330 5.22 -29.77 -23.34
N MET A 331 5.18 -29.55 -22.02
CA MET A 331 3.98 -29.79 -21.21
C MET A 331 2.82 -28.89 -21.65
N GLN A 332 3.08 -27.63 -21.98
CA GLN A 332 2.07 -26.73 -22.50
C GLN A 332 1.50 -27.21 -23.85
N LYS A 333 2.36 -27.70 -24.76
CA LYS A 333 1.92 -28.29 -26.04
C LYS A 333 1.07 -29.53 -25.82
N LYS A 334 1.44 -30.41 -24.89
CA LYS A 334 0.69 -31.63 -24.55
C LYS A 334 -0.69 -31.37 -23.92
N ARG A 335 -0.92 -30.20 -23.32
CA ARG A 335 -2.23 -29.81 -22.76
C ARG A 335 -3.18 -29.22 -23.81
N ILE A 336 -2.63 -28.65 -24.88
CA ILE A 336 -3.42 -28.03 -25.96
C ILE A 336 -3.91 -29.07 -26.98
N LEU A 337 -3.19 -30.18 -27.11
CA LEU A 337 -3.58 -31.37 -27.89
C LEU A 337 -4.59 -32.23 -27.12
#